data_AF-A0A958PCJ2-F1
#
_entry.id   AF-A0A958PCJ2-F1
#
_cell.length_a   1.000
_cell.length_b   1.000
_cell.length_c   1.000
_cell.angle_alpha   90.00
_cell.angle_beta   90.00
_cell.angle_gamma   90.00
#
_symmetry.space_group_name_H-M   'P 1'
#
loop_
_entity.id
_entity.type
_entity.pdbx_description
1 polymer ?
#
loop_
_entity_poly.entity_id
_entity_poly.type
_entity_poly.pdbx_seq_one_letter_code
_entity_poly.pdbx_strand_id
1 'polypeptide(L)'
;MKNGKKSKKKVTKKKVSIPEDSLKDIRKGKVRITTMIDYPIYEKLKSQANEMGIGYQTLMNEVLEKAILDDSSYDARLKKLENAVFKKQA
;
A
#
# COMPACT_ATOMS: atom_id res chain seq x y z
N MET A 1 45.94 17.69 -25.73
CA MET A 1 45.41 17.55 -24.35
C MET A 1 44.58 18.78 -24.03
N LYS A 2 43.25 18.68 -23.86
CA LYS A 2 42.40 19.80 -23.39
C LYS A 2 41.56 19.30 -22.21
N ASN A 3 41.76 19.95 -21.07
CA ASN A 3 41.31 19.54 -19.74
C ASN A 3 39.79 19.59 -19.58
N GLY A 4 39.21 18.48 -19.13
CA GLY A 4 37.81 18.36 -18.76
C GLY A 4 37.51 18.99 -17.40
N LYS A 5 36.81 20.14 -17.39
CA LYS A 5 36.15 20.65 -16.18
C LYS A 5 34.78 20.00 -16.05
N LYS A 6 34.67 18.92 -15.25
CA LYS A 6 33.37 18.35 -14.85
C LYS A 6 32.67 19.34 -13.90
N SER A 7 31.61 19.99 -14.38
CA SER A 7 30.75 20.84 -13.57
C SER A 7 29.98 19.99 -12.55
N LYS A 8 30.18 20.27 -11.26
CA LYS A 8 29.43 19.64 -10.17
C LYS A 8 27.96 20.06 -10.28
N LYS A 9 27.07 19.15 -10.72
CA LYS A 9 25.61 19.37 -10.69
C LYS A 9 25.16 19.55 -9.23
N LYS A 10 24.74 20.76 -8.87
CA LYS A 10 24.08 21.03 -7.58
C LYS A 10 22.67 20.42 -7.62
N VAL A 11 22.42 19.40 -6.79
CA VAL A 11 21.07 18.85 -6.59
C VAL A 11 20.36 19.74 -5.58
N THR A 12 19.54 20.67 -6.05
CA THR A 12 18.67 21.49 -5.20
C THR A 12 17.44 20.67 -4.80
N LYS A 13 17.35 20.28 -3.52
CA LYS A 13 16.11 19.75 -2.94
C LYS A 13 15.07 20.86 -2.88
N LYS A 14 14.24 20.98 -3.91
CA LYS A 14 13.06 21.86 -3.89
C LYS A 14 12.10 21.29 -2.84
N LYS A 15 11.93 21.98 -1.69
CA LYS A 15 10.78 21.73 -0.81
C LYS A 15 9.55 22.20 -1.58
N VAL A 16 8.75 21.27 -2.07
CA VAL A 16 7.46 21.57 -2.68
C VAL A 16 6.48 21.76 -1.52
N SER A 17 6.03 23.00 -1.29
CA SER A 17 4.88 23.28 -0.41
C SER A 17 3.62 22.83 -1.13
N ILE A 18 3.00 21.76 -0.66
CA ILE A 18 1.72 21.30 -1.20
C ILE A 18 0.63 22.20 -0.57
N PRO A 19 -0.23 22.86 -1.37
CA PRO A 19 -1.35 23.63 -0.84
C PRO A 19 -2.28 22.73 -0.02
N GLU A 20 -2.72 23.21 1.14
CA GLU A 20 -3.54 22.45 2.10
C GLU A 20 -4.85 21.92 1.49
N ASP A 21 -5.41 22.66 0.52
CA ASP A 21 -6.58 22.23 -0.26
C ASP A 21 -6.33 21.02 -1.17
N SER A 22 -5.08 20.69 -1.48
CA SER A 22 -4.71 19.51 -2.28
C SER A 22 -4.79 18.21 -1.47
N LEU A 23 -4.95 18.30 -0.15
CA LEU A 23 -5.14 17.17 0.76
C LEU A 23 -6.61 16.78 0.91
N LYS A 24 -7.56 17.54 0.34
CA LYS A 24 -9.01 17.27 0.47
C LYS A 24 -9.43 15.94 -0.17
N ASP A 25 -8.69 15.45 -1.16
CA ASP A 25 -8.83 14.10 -1.71
C ASP A 25 -7.81 13.13 -1.06
N ILE A 26 -7.89 12.93 0.27
CA ILE A 26 -7.03 11.96 1.00
C ILE A 26 -7.03 10.58 0.31
N ARG A 27 -8.14 10.23 -0.35
CA ARG A 27 -8.32 8.97 -1.10
C ARG A 27 -7.44 8.82 -2.35
N LYS A 28 -6.83 9.90 -2.87
CA LYS A 28 -5.99 9.87 -4.08
C LYS A 28 -4.52 10.16 -3.82
N GLY A 29 -4.16 10.58 -2.60
CA GLY A 29 -2.80 10.91 -2.22
C GLY A 29 -1.96 9.66 -1.98
N LYS A 30 -0.82 9.52 -2.68
CA LYS A 30 0.20 8.51 -2.33
C LYS A 30 1.24 9.13 -1.40
N VAL A 31 1.41 8.55 -0.22
CA VAL A 31 2.45 8.94 0.74
C VAL A 31 3.61 7.95 0.63
N ARG A 32 4.83 8.46 0.43
CA ARG A 32 6.04 7.62 0.51
C ARG A 32 6.43 7.47 1.97
N ILE A 33 6.36 6.25 2.46
CA ILE A 33 6.85 5.86 3.78
C ILE A 33 8.04 4.92 3.63
N THR A 34 8.97 4.99 4.57
CA THR A 34 9.99 3.96 4.76
C THR A 34 9.55 3.13 5.95
N THR A 35 9.41 1.82 5.75
CA THR A 35 8.98 0.89 6.79
C THR A 35 9.95 -0.29 6.87
N MET A 36 10.11 -0.84 8.07
CA MET A 36 10.81 -2.10 8.29
C MET A 36 9.78 -3.22 8.24
N ILE A 37 10.01 -4.21 7.39
CA ILE A 37 9.14 -5.38 7.26
C ILE A 37 10.01 -6.61 7.49
N ASP A 38 9.49 -7.57 8.26
CA ASP A 38 10.19 -8.82 8.49
C ASP A 38 10.44 -9.56 7.17
N TYR A 39 11.64 -10.09 7.03
CA TYR A 39 12.09 -10.73 5.79
C TYR A 39 11.13 -11.83 5.27
N PRO A 40 10.58 -12.73 6.11
CA PRO A 40 9.63 -13.75 5.65
C PRO A 40 8.35 -13.16 5.04
N ILE A 41 7.87 -12.03 5.58
CA ILE A 41 6.67 -11.36 5.08
C ILE A 41 6.96 -10.71 3.72
N TYR A 42 8.12 -10.06 3.60
CA TYR A 42 8.56 -9.48 2.33
C TYR A 42 8.63 -10.54 1.22
N GLU A 43 9.30 -11.66 1.47
CA GLU A 43 9.43 -12.75 0.49
C GLU A 43 8.07 -13.33 0.10
N LYS A 44 7.17 -13.55 1.08
CA LYS A 44 5.83 -14.07 0.82
C LYS A 44 5.03 -13.14 -0.10
N LEU A 45 4.98 -11.84 0.23
CA LEU A 45 4.28 -10.84 -0.58
C LEU A 45 4.88 -10.72 -1.98
N LYS A 46 6.22 -10.80 -2.11
CA LYS A 46 6.89 -10.73 -3.39
C LYS A 46 6.56 -11.94 -4.28
N SER A 47 6.56 -13.15 -3.72
CA SER A 47 6.16 -14.37 -4.44
C SER A 47 4.72 -14.25 -4.94
N GLN A 48 3.80 -13.86 -4.06
CA GLN A 48 2.38 -13.71 -4.42
C GLN A 48 2.16 -12.64 -5.48
N ALA A 49 2.84 -11.51 -5.40
CA ALA A 49 2.74 -10.46 -6.40
C ALA A 49 3.20 -10.95 -7.78
N ASN A 50 4.29 -11.74 -7.82
CA ASN A 50 4.78 -12.35 -9.06
C ASN A 50 3.79 -13.39 -9.63
N GLU A 51 3.24 -14.27 -8.79
CA GLU A 51 2.22 -15.26 -9.18
C GLU A 51 0.97 -14.58 -9.78
N MET A 52 0.58 -13.42 -9.24
CA MET A 52 -0.55 -12.62 -9.70
C MET A 52 -0.22 -11.69 -10.87
N GLY A 53 1.06 -11.58 -11.27
CA GLY A 53 1.51 -10.66 -12.32
C GLY A 53 1.37 -9.18 -11.97
N ILE A 54 1.36 -8.82 -10.68
CA ILE A 54 1.20 -7.44 -10.20
C ILE A 54 2.45 -6.96 -9.44
N GLY A 55 2.56 -5.65 -9.23
CA GLY A 55 3.67 -5.08 -8.46
C GLY A 55 3.54 -5.35 -6.96
N TYR A 56 4.68 -5.58 -6.29
CA TYR A 56 4.77 -5.76 -4.83
C TYR A 56 4.02 -4.66 -4.06
N GLN A 57 4.23 -3.39 -4.42
CA GLN A 57 3.57 -2.26 -3.76
C GLN A 57 2.04 -2.29 -3.94
N THR A 58 1.57 -2.74 -5.10
CA THR A 58 0.13 -2.86 -5.38
C THR A 58 -0.48 -3.91 -4.46
N LEU A 59 0.11 -5.11 -4.41
CA LEU A 59 -0.38 -6.17 -3.53
C LEU A 59 -0.31 -5.76 -2.05
N MET A 60 0.80 -5.16 -1.62
CA MET A 60 0.96 -4.68 -0.25
C MET A 60 -0.13 -3.67 0.13
N ASN A 61 -0.42 -2.71 -0.76
CA ASN A 61 -1.49 -1.73 -0.52
C ASN A 61 -2.86 -2.39 -0.44
N GLU A 62 -3.18 -3.34 -1.33
CA GLU A 62 -4.45 -4.07 -1.29
C GLU A 62 -4.64 -4.88 0.00
N VAL A 63 -3.57 -5.52 0.48
CA VAL A 63 -3.59 -6.27 1.74
C VAL A 63 -3.81 -5.33 2.92
N LEU A 64 -3.09 -4.22 2.97
CA LEU A 64 -3.26 -3.20 4.02
C LEU A 64 -4.64 -2.55 3.97
N GLU A 65 -5.17 -2.27 2.78
CA GLU A 65 -6.51 -1.72 2.59
C GLU A 65 -7.57 -2.68 3.13
N LYS A 66 -7.48 -3.97 2.79
CA LYS A 66 -8.37 -5.00 3.34
C LYS A 66 -8.22 -5.15 4.85
N ALA A 67 -7.00 -5.07 5.39
CA ALA A 67 -6.77 -5.24 6.82
C ALA A 67 -7.25 -4.04 7.66
N ILE A 68 -7.22 -2.83 7.11
CA ILE A 68 -7.45 -1.59 7.87
C ILE A 68 -8.80 -0.96 7.54
N LEU A 69 -9.25 -1.00 6.29
CA LEU A 69 -10.48 -0.35 5.83
C LEU A 69 -11.65 -1.31 5.68
N ASP A 70 -11.41 -2.61 5.48
CA ASP A 70 -12.46 -3.61 5.52
C ASP A 70 -12.76 -3.99 6.97
N ASP A 71 -13.29 -3.01 7.71
CA ASP A 71 -13.73 -3.10 9.11
C ASP A 71 -14.98 -4.00 9.26
N SER A 72 -15.42 -4.65 8.18
CA SER A 72 -16.33 -5.78 8.26
C SER A 72 -15.53 -6.97 8.79
N SER A 73 -15.36 -7.02 10.12
CA SER A 73 -14.62 -8.09 10.76
C SER A 73 -15.04 -9.42 10.14
N TYR A 74 -14.07 -10.26 9.78
CA TYR A 74 -14.36 -11.58 9.22
C TYR A 74 -15.40 -12.30 10.09
N ASP A 75 -15.38 -12.08 11.40
CA ASP A 75 -16.37 -12.56 12.37
C ASP A 75 -17.79 -12.02 12.14
N ALA A 76 -17.95 -10.74 11.78
CA ALA A 76 -19.24 -10.16 11.43
C ALA A 76 -19.81 -10.77 10.14
N ARG A 77 -18.95 -11.09 9.15
CA ARG A 77 -19.34 -11.82 7.93
C ARG A 77 -19.66 -13.29 8.23
N LEU A 78 -18.84 -13.96 9.04
CA LEU A 78 -19.07 -15.33 9.50
C LEU A 78 -20.39 -15.44 10.23
N LYS A 79 -20.65 -14.56 11.21
CA LYS A 79 -21.92 -14.52 11.95
C LYS A 79 -23.13 -14.33 11.06
N LYS A 80 -23.03 -13.53 9.99
CA LYS A 80 -24.13 -13.38 9.02
C LYS A 80 -24.37 -14.68 8.25
N LEU A 81 -23.31 -15.35 7.82
CA LEU A 81 -23.40 -16.63 7.11
C LEU A 81 -23.97 -17.73 8.01
N GLU A 82 -23.47 -17.86 9.24
CA GLU A 82 -23.97 -18.82 10.22
C GLU A 82 -25.45 -18.60 10.50
N ASN A 83 -25.87 -17.36 10.78
CA ASN A 83 -27.28 -17.05 11.00
C ASN A 83 -28.16 -17.37 9.78
N ALA A 84 -27.67 -17.19 8.56
CA ALA A 84 -28.42 -17.48 7.34
C ALA A 84 -28.55 -19.00 7.07
N VAL A 85 -27.52 -19.78 7.40
CA VAL A 85 -27.50 -21.24 7.22
C VAL A 85 -28.33 -21.93 8.29
N PHE A 86 -28.16 -21.54 9.57
CA PHE A 86 -28.80 -22.22 10.70
C PHE A 86 -30.25 -21.78 10.96
N LYS A 87 -30.69 -20.58 10.52
CA LYS A 87 -32.12 -20.21 10.59
C LYS A 87 -33.00 -20.95 9.59
N LYS A 88 -32.44 -21.55 8.54
CA LYS A 88 -33.22 -22.24 7.49
C LYS A 88 -33.57 -23.69 7.86
N GLN A 89 -33.06 -24.20 8.98
CA GLN A 89 -33.29 -25.57 9.46
C GLN A 89 -34.28 -25.67 10.63
N ALA A 90 -34.95 -24.56 11.00
CA ALA A 90 -36.01 -24.54 12.01
C ALA A 90 -37.38 -24.32 11.36
#